data_AF-A0A8T4ERN4-F1
#
_entry.id   AF-A0A8T4ERN4-F1
#
_cell.length_a   1.000
_cell.length_b   1.000
_cell.length_c   1.000
_cell.angle_alpha   90.00
_cell.angle_beta   90.00
_cell.angle_gamma   90.00
#
_symmetry.space_group_name_H-M   'P 1'
#
loop_
_entity.id
_entity.type
_entity.pdbx_description
1 polymer ?
#
loop_
_entity_poly.entity_id
_entity_poly.type
_entity_poly.pdbx_seq_one_letter_code
_entity_poly.pdbx_strand_id
1 'polypeptide(L)'
;MKNRLHLKGWSNEEIANAERALAKAEAAKDPHLRRLESSMFWFILSIGILGTMLFALVLIPILLVSNNAWAYLFTAFFGLVLGTIIAVTVKDLHWFEQHHHVSVSMLVPIVALFNFFIIVKKANEMSIESGIGSLHNPLAVGTVYLVSFVIPYIIILQLKNKGR
;
A
#
# COMPACT_ATOMS: atom_id res chain seq x y z
N MET A 1 -18.21 -12.50 10.17
CA MET A 1 -19.16 -13.37 9.43
C MET A 1 -20.21 -13.98 10.36
N LYS A 2 -19.80 -14.68 11.44
CA LYS A 2 -20.70 -15.30 12.43
C LYS A 2 -21.82 -14.39 12.94
N ASN A 3 -21.49 -13.16 13.39
CA ASN A 3 -22.50 -12.21 13.89
C ASN A 3 -23.56 -11.82 12.84
N ARG A 4 -23.18 -11.75 11.55
CA ARG A 4 -24.13 -11.44 10.47
C ARG A 4 -25.04 -12.63 10.13
N LEU A 5 -24.56 -13.86 10.32
CA LEU A 5 -25.34 -15.08 10.07
C LEU A 5 -26.30 -15.36 11.24
N HIS A 6 -25.87 -15.10 12.47
CA HIS A 6 -26.73 -15.10 13.66
C HIS A 6 -27.91 -14.13 13.52
N LEU A 7 -27.65 -12.89 13.07
CA LEU A 7 -28.71 -11.90 12.81
C LEU A 7 -29.69 -12.33 11.71
N LYS A 8 -29.32 -13.29 10.86
CA LYS A 8 -30.18 -13.88 9.83
C LYS A 8 -30.92 -15.15 10.30
N GLY A 9 -30.79 -15.51 11.59
CA GLY A 9 -31.47 -16.66 12.19
C GLY A 9 -30.75 -18.00 12.01
N TRP A 10 -29.49 -18.01 11.57
CA TRP A 10 -28.73 -19.25 11.44
C TRP A 10 -28.28 -19.77 12.81
N SER A 11 -28.43 -21.07 13.02
CA SER A 11 -27.92 -21.74 14.21
C SER A 11 -26.38 -21.83 14.18
N ASN A 12 -25.76 -21.96 15.36
CA ASN A 12 -24.31 -22.15 15.47
C ASN A 12 -23.82 -23.40 14.71
N GLU A 13 -24.64 -24.45 14.65
CA GLU A 13 -24.33 -25.70 13.96
C GLU A 13 -24.32 -25.52 12.44
N GLU A 14 -25.31 -24.81 11.88
CA GLU A 14 -25.35 -24.49 10.45
C GLU A 14 -24.16 -23.62 10.05
N ILE A 15 -23.80 -22.63 10.87
CA ILE A 15 -22.61 -21.80 10.64
C ILE A 15 -21.35 -22.67 10.65
N ALA A 16 -21.21 -23.56 11.63
CA ALA A 16 -20.05 -24.44 11.73
C ALA A 16 -19.97 -25.42 10.56
N ASN A 17 -21.10 -25.98 10.12
CA ASN A 17 -21.14 -26.87 8.96
C ASN A 17 -20.80 -26.12 7.66
N ALA A 18 -21.30 -24.89 7.48
CA ALA A 18 -20.94 -24.06 6.34
C ALA A 18 -19.45 -23.70 6.33
N GLU A 19 -18.88 -23.34 7.48
CA GLU A 19 -17.43 -23.09 7.63
C GLU A 19 -16.60 -24.34 7.27
N ARG A 20 -17.01 -25.53 7.72
CA ARG A 20 -16.33 -26.78 7.35
C ARG A 20 -16.45 -27.10 5.86
N ALA A 21 -17.62 -26.88 5.27
CA ALA A 21 -17.84 -27.10 3.83
C ALA A 21 -16.95 -26.17 2.99
N LEU A 22 -16.86 -24.89 3.36
CA LEU A 22 -15.97 -23.91 2.74
C LEU A 22 -14.50 -24.31 2.90
N ALA A 23 -14.07 -24.69 4.11
CA ALA A 23 -12.70 -25.11 4.36
C ALA A 23 -12.32 -26.37 3.54
N LYS A 24 -13.26 -27.33 3.41
CA LYS A 24 -13.05 -28.53 2.60
C LYS A 24 -12.98 -28.21 1.11
N ALA A 25 -13.81 -27.29 0.62
CA ALA A 25 -13.76 -26.81 -0.77
C ALA A 25 -12.44 -26.07 -1.07
N GLU A 26 -11.96 -25.24 -0.15
CA GLU A 26 -10.66 -24.54 -0.29
C GLU A 26 -9.48 -25.53 -0.28
N ALA A 27 -9.54 -26.58 0.55
CA ALA A 27 -8.52 -27.62 0.58
C ALA A 27 -8.52 -28.52 -0.66
N ALA A 28 -9.69 -28.73 -1.27
CA ALA A 28 -9.86 -29.53 -2.49
C ALA A 28 -9.60 -28.73 -3.78
N LYS A 29 -9.26 -27.44 -3.67
CA LYS A 29 -8.99 -26.55 -4.80
C LYS A 29 -7.76 -27.03 -5.58
N ASP A 30 -7.87 -27.03 -6.90
CA ASP A 30 -6.83 -27.55 -7.78
C ASP A 30 -5.47 -26.82 -7.56
N PRO A 31 -4.33 -27.55 -7.51
CA PRO A 31 -3.01 -26.95 -7.29
C PRO A 31 -2.61 -25.90 -8.35
N HIS A 32 -3.13 -26.00 -9.58
CA HIS A 32 -2.91 -24.98 -10.63
C HIS A 32 -3.72 -23.71 -10.36
N LEU A 33 -4.96 -23.83 -9.89
CA LEU A 33 -5.78 -22.67 -9.52
C LEU A 33 -5.14 -21.88 -8.37
N ARG A 34 -4.63 -22.57 -7.34
CA ARG A 34 -3.91 -21.92 -6.23
C ARG A 34 -2.65 -21.18 -6.70
N ARG A 35 -1.89 -21.77 -7.64
CA ARG A 35 -0.71 -21.11 -8.23
C ARG A 35 -1.10 -19.88 -9.06
N LEU A 36 -2.19 -19.95 -9.81
CA LEU A 36 -2.69 -18.81 -10.59
C LEU A 36 -3.10 -17.66 -9.67
N GLU A 37 -3.86 -17.93 -8.61
CA GLU A 37 -4.30 -16.92 -7.63
C GLU A 37 -3.10 -16.21 -6.98
N SER A 38 -2.10 -16.97 -6.53
CA SER A 38 -0.88 -16.40 -5.93
C SER A 38 -0.07 -15.59 -6.96
N SER A 39 0.05 -16.07 -8.20
CA SER A 39 0.71 -15.32 -9.28
C SER A 39 0.00 -14.01 -9.59
N MET A 40 -1.33 -14.03 -9.70
CA MET A 40 -2.14 -12.83 -9.92
C MET A 40 -2.00 -11.83 -8.77
N PHE A 41 -1.97 -12.32 -7.52
CA PHE A 41 -1.69 -11.51 -6.34
C PHE A 41 -0.36 -10.75 -6.50
N TRP A 42 0.74 -11.46 -6.75
CA TRP A 42 2.05 -10.82 -6.89
C TRP A 42 2.13 -9.90 -8.11
N PHE A 43 1.45 -10.25 -9.20
CA PHE A 43 1.38 -9.43 -10.40
C PHE A 43 0.67 -8.10 -10.17
N ILE A 44 -0.54 -8.12 -9.58
CA ILE A 44 -1.30 -6.90 -9.27
C ILE A 44 -0.54 -6.03 -8.25
N LEU A 45 0.05 -6.66 -7.23
CA LEU A 45 0.86 -5.96 -6.24
C LEU A 45 2.06 -5.27 -6.90
N SER A 46 2.77 -5.98 -7.79
CA SER A 46 3.91 -5.43 -8.53
C SER A 46 3.50 -4.26 -9.41
N ILE A 47 2.38 -4.36 -10.14
CA ILE A 47 1.84 -3.26 -10.94
C ILE A 47 1.49 -2.07 -10.04
N GLY A 48 0.85 -2.31 -8.89
CA GLY A 48 0.52 -1.26 -7.93
C GLY A 48 1.76 -0.52 -7.45
N ILE A 49 2.81 -1.26 -7.09
CA ILE A 49 4.11 -0.69 -6.68
C ILE A 49 4.71 0.13 -7.82
N LEU A 50 4.89 -0.47 -9.00
CA LEU A 50 5.47 0.21 -10.16
C LEU A 50 4.69 1.47 -10.54
N GLY A 51 3.35 1.41 -10.50
CA GLY A 51 2.47 2.55 -10.71
C GLY A 51 2.74 3.67 -9.71
N THR A 52 2.86 3.35 -8.41
CA THR A 52 3.21 4.35 -7.39
C THR A 52 4.61 4.93 -7.60
N MET A 53 5.60 4.12 -8.02
CA MET A 53 6.95 4.59 -8.31
C MET A 53 6.96 5.58 -9.47
N LEU A 54 6.32 5.22 -10.59
CA LEU A 54 6.22 6.08 -11.78
C LEU A 54 5.50 7.39 -11.46
N PHE A 55 4.39 7.31 -10.71
CA PHE A 55 3.63 8.49 -10.35
C PHE A 55 4.40 9.39 -9.36
N ALA A 56 5.28 8.83 -8.53
CA ALA A 56 6.11 9.60 -7.64
C ALA A 56 7.18 10.42 -8.39
N LEU A 57 7.57 10.03 -9.61
CA LEU A 57 8.47 10.84 -10.46
C LEU A 57 7.85 12.19 -10.84
N VAL A 58 6.52 12.31 -10.87
CA VAL A 58 5.82 13.59 -11.09
C VAL A 58 6.15 14.61 -10.01
N LEU A 59 6.55 14.16 -8.82
CA LEU A 59 6.95 15.04 -7.73
C LEU A 59 8.30 15.74 -8.01
N ILE A 60 9.18 15.16 -8.83
CA ILE A 60 10.52 15.72 -9.12
C ILE A 60 10.44 17.13 -9.72
N PRO A 61 9.74 17.38 -10.85
CA PRO A 61 9.65 18.72 -11.42
C PRO A 61 8.97 19.72 -10.47
N ILE A 62 8.01 19.26 -9.67
CA ILE A 62 7.34 20.09 -8.65
C ILE A 62 8.35 20.53 -7.58
N LEU A 63 9.17 19.61 -7.08
CA LEU A 63 10.20 19.91 -6.08
C LEU A 63 11.23 20.90 -6.60
N LEU A 64 11.63 20.77 -7.88
CA LEU A 64 12.61 21.66 -8.51
C LEU A 64 12.15 23.12 -8.55
N VAL A 65 10.87 23.37 -8.85
CA VAL A 65 10.34 24.75 -8.98
C VAL A 65 9.76 25.30 -7.68
N SER A 66 9.53 24.45 -6.69
CA SER A 66 8.94 24.84 -5.40
C SER A 66 9.97 25.37 -4.40
N ASN A 67 9.53 26.30 -3.55
CA ASN A 67 10.27 26.66 -2.34
C ASN A 67 10.06 25.60 -1.24
N ASN A 68 10.79 25.73 -0.12
CA ASN A 68 10.78 24.74 0.96
C ASN A 68 9.37 24.46 1.53
N ALA A 69 8.53 25.48 1.72
CA ALA A 69 7.19 25.29 2.30
C ALA A 69 6.26 24.52 1.36
N TRP A 70 6.23 24.91 0.08
CA TRP A 70 5.41 24.22 -0.93
C TRP A 70 5.92 22.82 -1.22
N ALA A 71 7.24 22.59 -1.19
CA ALA A 71 7.84 21.27 -1.34
C ALA A 71 7.31 20.30 -0.28
N TYR A 72 7.26 20.70 1.00
CA TYR A 72 6.72 19.86 2.06
C TYR A 72 5.21 19.60 1.89
N LEU A 73 4.44 20.62 1.52
CA LEU A 73 3.00 20.47 1.30
C LEU A 73 2.69 19.49 0.15
N PHE A 74 3.33 19.66 -1.00
CA PHE A 74 3.13 18.77 -2.15
C PHE A 74 3.64 17.37 -1.85
N THR A 75 4.77 17.24 -1.17
CA THR A 75 5.30 15.95 -0.75
C THR A 75 4.34 15.22 0.18
N ALA A 76 3.74 15.92 1.14
CA ALA A 76 2.74 15.36 2.04
C ALA A 76 1.48 14.93 1.26
N PHE A 77 0.99 15.79 0.38
CA PHE A 77 -0.19 15.51 -0.45
C PHE A 77 0.03 14.27 -1.34
N PHE A 78 1.12 14.23 -2.10
CA PHE A 78 1.46 13.08 -2.95
C PHE A 78 1.72 11.82 -2.13
N GLY A 79 2.41 11.95 -0.99
CA GLY A 79 2.60 10.85 -0.03
C GLY A 79 1.26 10.25 0.39
N LEU A 80 0.30 11.08 0.81
CA LEU A 80 -1.05 10.64 1.20
C LEU A 80 -1.81 9.97 0.05
N VAL A 81 -1.79 10.55 -1.15
CA VAL A 81 -2.49 10.00 -2.32
C VAL A 81 -1.92 8.64 -2.70
N LEU A 82 -0.59 8.55 -2.87
CA LEU A 82 0.08 7.30 -3.23
C LEU A 82 -0.01 6.24 -2.14
N GLY A 83 0.12 6.67 -0.87
CA GLY A 83 -0.08 5.84 0.31
C GLY A 83 -1.49 5.25 0.36
N THR A 84 -2.51 6.04 0.00
CA THR A 84 -3.90 5.56 -0.09
C THR A 84 -4.06 4.54 -1.21
N ILE A 85 -3.53 4.81 -2.40
CA ILE A 85 -3.59 3.89 -3.54
C ILE A 85 -2.97 2.53 -3.16
N ILE A 86 -1.75 2.52 -2.62
CA ILE A 86 -1.12 1.26 -2.23
C ILE A 86 -1.86 0.57 -1.09
N ALA A 87 -2.38 1.32 -0.12
CA ALA A 87 -3.09 0.75 1.02
C ALA A 87 -4.41 0.09 0.58
N VAL A 88 -5.15 0.70 -0.36
CA VAL A 88 -6.35 0.12 -0.95
C VAL A 88 -5.99 -1.13 -1.76
N THR A 89 -4.98 -1.06 -2.63
CA THR A 89 -4.49 -2.23 -3.39
C THR A 89 -4.15 -3.39 -2.44
N VAL A 90 -3.35 -3.13 -1.41
CA VAL A 90 -2.98 -4.15 -0.41
C VAL A 90 -4.18 -4.68 0.37
N LYS A 91 -5.15 -3.83 0.70
CA LYS A 91 -6.37 -4.21 1.43
C LYS A 91 -7.23 -5.16 0.61
N ASP A 92 -7.41 -4.88 -0.68
CA ASP A 92 -8.24 -5.70 -1.56
C ASP A 92 -7.54 -7.03 -1.89
N LEU A 93 -6.21 -6.99 -2.07
CA LEU A 93 -5.40 -8.19 -2.25
C LEU A 93 -5.34 -9.08 -0.99
N HIS A 94 -5.49 -8.50 0.20
CA HIS A 94 -5.50 -9.23 1.47
C HIS A 94 -6.62 -10.26 1.58
N TRP A 95 -7.66 -10.16 0.75
CA TRP A 95 -8.75 -11.13 0.69
C TRP A 95 -8.33 -12.42 -0.02
N PHE A 96 -7.35 -12.35 -0.93
CA PHE A 96 -6.90 -13.49 -1.72
C PHE A 96 -5.93 -14.43 -0.99
N GLU A 97 -5.21 -13.96 0.04
CA GLU A 97 -4.17 -14.77 0.66
C GLU A 97 -4.14 -14.63 2.20
N GLN A 98 -4.64 -15.66 2.90
CA GLN A 98 -4.72 -15.68 4.36
C GLN A 98 -3.38 -15.89 5.08
N HIS A 99 -2.30 -16.25 4.37
CA HIS A 99 -1.03 -16.69 4.97
C HIS A 99 0.10 -15.66 4.93
N HIS A 100 0.04 -14.63 4.06
CA HIS A 100 1.18 -13.70 3.83
C HIS A 100 1.00 -12.30 4.44
N HIS A 101 0.14 -12.15 5.45
CA HIS A 101 -0.22 -10.85 6.03
C HIS A 101 0.97 -10.00 6.50
N VAL A 102 2.01 -10.63 7.06
CA VAL A 102 3.21 -9.93 7.57
C VAL A 102 4.10 -9.42 6.44
N SER A 103 4.35 -10.25 5.42
CA SER A 103 5.22 -9.92 4.29
C SER A 103 4.73 -8.68 3.53
N VAL A 104 3.41 -8.59 3.32
CA VAL A 104 2.80 -7.45 2.61
C VAL A 104 2.85 -6.18 3.46
N SER A 105 2.74 -6.30 4.79
CA SER A 105 2.80 -5.14 5.69
C SER A 105 4.16 -4.46 5.72
N MET A 106 5.24 -5.23 5.57
CA MET A 106 6.60 -4.70 5.53
C MET A 106 6.97 -4.13 4.15
N LEU A 107 6.32 -4.60 3.09
CA LEU A 107 6.56 -4.15 1.72
C LEU A 107 6.21 -2.66 1.53
N VAL A 108 5.10 -2.20 2.12
CA VAL A 108 4.61 -0.82 1.99
C VAL A 108 5.65 0.23 2.46
N PRO A 109 6.20 0.15 3.69
CA PRO A 109 7.22 1.10 4.13
C PRO A 109 8.53 0.97 3.36
N ILE A 110 8.90 -0.23 2.88
CA ILE A 110 10.09 -0.41 2.02
C ILE A 110 9.92 0.33 0.70
N VAL A 111 8.76 0.19 0.05
CA VAL A 111 8.44 0.90 -1.20
C VAL A 111 8.45 2.41 -0.98
N ALA A 112 7.90 2.89 0.13
CA ALA A 112 7.91 4.30 0.48
C ALA A 112 9.34 4.87 0.63
N LEU A 113 10.21 4.15 1.33
CA LEU A 113 11.62 4.52 1.51
C LEU A 113 12.37 4.56 0.17
N PHE A 114 12.14 3.55 -0.68
CA PHE A 114 12.79 3.48 -1.99
C PHE A 114 12.33 4.61 -2.91
N ASN A 115 11.03 4.91 -2.94
CA ASN A 115 10.48 6.03 -3.69
C ASN A 115 11.07 7.37 -3.25
N PHE A 116 11.05 7.62 -1.94
CA PHE A 116 11.65 8.83 -1.39
C PHE A 116 13.11 8.99 -1.83
N PHE A 117 13.91 7.93 -1.67
CA PHE A 117 15.33 7.99 -1.98
C PHE A 117 15.58 8.36 -3.45
N ILE A 118 14.80 7.78 -4.37
CA ILE A 118 14.88 8.10 -5.80
C ILE A 118 14.50 9.55 -6.06
N ILE A 119 13.34 9.99 -5.56
CA ILE A 119 12.79 11.33 -5.85
C ILE A 119 13.73 12.42 -5.39
N VAL A 120 14.18 12.35 -4.13
CA VAL A 120 14.98 13.42 -3.53
C VAL A 120 16.40 13.44 -4.05
N LYS A 121 17.01 12.27 -4.28
CA LYS A 121 18.31 12.20 -4.93
C LYS A 121 18.23 12.84 -6.32
N LYS A 122 17.23 12.48 -7.12
CA LYS A 122 17.06 13.02 -8.47
C LYS A 122 16.73 14.50 -8.49
N ALA A 123 15.86 14.97 -7.60
CA ALA A 123 15.54 16.40 -7.49
C ALA A 123 16.78 17.22 -7.12
N ASN A 124 17.61 16.75 -6.18
CA ASN A 124 18.83 17.46 -5.78
C ASN A 124 19.93 17.41 -6.86
N GLU A 125 20.14 16.26 -7.52
CA GLU A 125 21.06 16.14 -8.67
C GLU A 125 20.68 17.15 -9.77
N MET A 126 19.40 17.16 -10.16
CA MET A 126 18.91 18.08 -11.19
C MET A 126 18.99 19.55 -10.76
N SER A 127 18.78 19.86 -9.48
CA SER A 127 18.91 21.24 -8.98
C SER A 127 20.36 21.74 -9.05
N ILE A 128 21.33 20.88 -8.74
CA ILE A 128 22.76 21.19 -8.85
C ILE A 128 23.16 21.37 -10.31
N GLU A 129 22.74 20.47 -11.20
CA GLU A 129 23.09 20.51 -12.63
C GLU A 129 22.48 21.71 -13.36
N SER A 130 21.24 22.07 -13.03
CA SER A 130 20.54 23.18 -13.67
C SER A 130 20.89 24.55 -13.06
N GLY A 131 21.44 24.58 -11.85
CA GLY A 131 21.58 25.80 -11.06
C GLY A 131 20.24 26.45 -10.68
N ILE A 132 19.13 25.73 -10.89
CA ILE A 132 17.77 26.18 -10.64
C ILE A 132 17.20 25.36 -9.47
N GLY A 133 16.48 26.04 -8.59
CA GLY A 133 15.74 25.41 -7.50
C GLY A 133 16.40 25.55 -6.13
N SER A 134 15.66 25.10 -5.12
CA SER A 134 16.11 25.12 -3.73
C SER A 134 16.71 23.75 -3.38
N LEU A 135 17.85 23.76 -2.68
CA LEU A 135 18.39 22.53 -2.09
C LEU A 135 17.47 22.08 -0.96
N HIS A 136 16.75 20.99 -1.21
CA HIS A 136 15.86 20.41 -0.21
C HIS A 136 16.65 19.50 0.72
N ASN A 137 16.43 19.63 2.03
CA ASN A 137 16.99 18.70 3.00
C ASN A 137 16.36 17.32 2.79
N PRO A 138 17.14 16.29 2.41
CA PRO A 138 16.60 14.99 2.09
C PRO A 138 15.87 14.34 3.25
N LEU A 139 16.40 14.47 4.46
CA LEU A 139 15.82 13.84 5.65
C LEU A 139 14.47 14.45 5.99
N ALA A 140 14.31 15.77 5.83
CA ALA A 140 13.07 16.46 6.11
C ALA A 140 11.97 16.07 5.11
N VAL A 141 12.23 16.20 3.81
CA VAL A 141 11.27 15.82 2.74
C VAL A 141 10.94 14.33 2.83
N GLY A 142 11.92 13.49 3.09
CA GLY A 142 11.73 12.05 3.23
C GLY A 142 10.88 11.65 4.41
N THR A 143 11.08 12.29 5.55
CA THR A 143 10.24 12.03 6.73
C THR A 143 8.79 12.42 6.45
N VAL A 144 8.57 13.58 5.83
CA VAL A 144 7.22 14.04 5.45
C VAL A 144 6.57 13.06 4.46
N TYR A 145 7.30 12.64 3.42
CA TYR A 145 6.81 11.66 2.45
C TYR A 145 6.46 10.32 3.11
N LEU A 146 7.41 9.76 3.87
CA LEU A 146 7.26 8.46 4.52
C LEU A 146 6.06 8.43 5.47
N VAL A 147 5.95 9.43 6.35
CA VAL A 147 4.84 9.54 7.30
C VAL A 147 3.52 9.66 6.55
N SER A 148 3.45 10.56 5.56
CA SER A 148 2.25 10.77 4.76
C SER A 148 1.83 9.54 3.96
N PHE A 149 2.80 8.77 3.46
CA PHE A 149 2.55 7.53 2.71
C PHE A 149 2.10 6.37 3.60
N VAL A 150 2.66 6.26 4.80
CA VAL A 150 2.38 5.14 5.72
C VAL A 150 1.07 5.35 6.50
N ILE A 151 0.67 6.60 6.79
CA ILE A 151 -0.55 6.92 7.55
C ILE A 151 -1.81 6.23 6.99
N PRO A 152 -2.15 6.34 5.69
CA PRO A 152 -3.34 5.70 5.13
C PRO A 152 -3.34 4.18 5.34
N TYR A 153 -2.17 3.55 5.23
CA TYR A 153 -2.01 2.11 5.45
C TYR A 153 -2.31 1.72 6.90
N ILE A 154 -1.76 2.46 7.87
CA ILE A 154 -2.01 2.22 9.30
C ILE A 154 -3.51 2.39 9.60
N ILE A 155 -4.15 3.43 9.09
CA ILE A 155 -5.59 3.69 9.31
C ILE A 155 -6.43 2.52 8.79
N ILE A 156 -6.16 2.06 7.56
CA ILE A 156 -6.87 0.94 6.95
C ILE A 156 -6.67 -0.35 7.75
N LEU A 157 -5.45 -0.59 8.26
CA LEU A 157 -5.15 -1.74 9.11
C LEU A 157 -5.93 -1.70 10.44
N GLN A 158 -6.01 -0.53 11.08
CA GLN A 158 -6.75 -0.36 12.34
C GLN A 158 -8.26 -0.54 12.17
N LEU A 159 -8.84 0.01 11.10
CA LEU A 159 -10.27 -0.15 10.79
C LEU A 159 -10.64 -1.63 10.59
N LYS A 160 -9.76 -2.42 9.98
CA LYS A 160 -9.94 -3.86 9.83
C LYS A 160 -9.97 -4.60 11.17
N ASN A 161 -9.04 -4.27 12.09
CA ASN A 161 -8.97 -4.92 13.40
C ASN A 161 -10.19 -4.62 14.29
N LYS A 162 -10.78 -3.41 14.20
CA LYS A 162 -12.01 -3.08 14.95
C LYS A 162 -13.27 -3.78 14.42
N GLY A 163 -13.24 -4.33 13.21
CA GLY A 163 -14.38 -5.01 12.58
C GLY A 163 -14.38 -6.54 12.74
N ARG A 164 -13.41 -7.10 13.48
CA ARG A 164 -13.38 -8.51 13.93
C ARG A 164 -13.93 -8.61 15.35
#